data_AF-X1A0X9-F1
#
_entry.id   AF-X1A0X9-F1
#
_cell.length_a   1.000
_cell.length_b   1.000
_cell.length_c   1.000
_cell.angle_alpha   90.00
_cell.angle_beta   90.00
_cell.angle_gamma   90.00
#
_symmetry.space_group_name_H-M   'P 1'
#
loop_
_entity.id
_entity.type
_entity.pdbx_description
1 polymer ?
#
loop_
_entity_poly.entity_id
_entity_poly.type
_entity_poly.pdbx_seq_one_letter_code
_entity_poly.pdbx_strand_id
1 'polypeptide(L)'
;DVGWDKLLSEEGLNEELKSFVETYFEEREELEEETRKKLEEKIEGTEGEEDKETEKIEEIKRKKLLKALTECVDLVEEVKKYYQNTSWDKLLCEGELSEELKSFINTYFKAKIKSGESIESSDVEETEKIKSKKSLKALIEKLQEMQVLLREKHKKLKDNILNDEKIEETRKEIDALTGKIDKFNKEISQRTLGGQIYLTLNDEEITEQFKKFWLDGKMIKEIDYPIFFAVNQKSLKNNKGEYRYKRGVKGGFLLDKYGRSIIDHDLDEIAEAFVKLAKKQNFNFWRT
;
A
#
# COMPACT_ATOMS: atom_id res chain seq x y z
N ASP A 1 -20.13 -23.67 7.15
CA ASP A 1 -19.08 -24.69 7.15
C ASP A 1 -18.64 -25.06 5.76
N VAL A 2 -17.60 -24.38 5.27
CA VAL A 2 -16.81 -24.82 4.12
C VAL A 2 -15.42 -25.06 4.69
N GLY A 3 -15.04 -26.33 4.81
CA GLY A 3 -13.85 -26.77 5.54
C GLY A 3 -12.55 -26.16 5.01
N TRP A 4 -11.72 -25.73 5.96
CA TRP A 4 -10.41 -25.10 5.76
C TRP A 4 -9.32 -26.08 5.22
N ASP A 5 -9.68 -27.34 4.97
CA ASP A 5 -8.74 -28.41 4.61
C ASP A 5 -8.55 -28.63 3.11
N LYS A 6 -9.20 -27.86 2.23
CA LYS A 6 -8.83 -27.86 0.80
C LYS A 6 -7.63 -26.94 0.57
N LEU A 7 -6.49 -27.43 1.04
CA LEU A 7 -5.15 -26.94 0.72
C LEU A 7 -5.02 -26.81 -0.81
N LEU A 8 -4.85 -25.57 -1.28
CA LEU A 8 -4.33 -25.33 -2.62
C LEU A 8 -2.88 -25.85 -2.62
N SER A 9 -2.60 -26.86 -3.44
CA SER A 9 -1.24 -27.36 -3.64
C SER A 9 -0.39 -26.28 -4.33
N GLU A 10 0.75 -25.93 -3.75
CA GLU A 10 1.73 -25.01 -4.32
C GLU A 10 2.24 -25.45 -5.71
N GLU A 11 2.00 -26.72 -6.10
CA GLU A 11 2.32 -27.29 -7.42
C GLU A 11 1.63 -26.59 -8.61
N GLY A 12 0.54 -25.84 -8.40
CA GLY A 12 -0.27 -25.27 -9.48
C GLY A 12 -0.03 -23.78 -9.79
N LEU A 13 0.90 -23.12 -9.09
CA LEU A 13 1.07 -21.66 -9.14
C LEU A 13 2.32 -21.24 -9.92
N ASN A 14 2.20 -20.16 -10.69
CA ASN A 14 3.28 -19.56 -11.48
C ASN A 14 4.48 -19.17 -10.57
N GLU A 15 5.69 -19.57 -10.96
CA GLU A 15 6.98 -19.24 -10.31
C GLU A 15 7.12 -17.75 -9.99
N GLU A 16 6.63 -16.88 -10.89
CA GLU A 16 6.66 -15.42 -10.74
C GLU A 16 5.86 -14.94 -9.50
N LEU A 17 4.72 -15.59 -9.21
CA LEU A 17 3.90 -15.25 -8.04
C LEU A 17 4.56 -15.72 -6.75
N LYS A 18 5.23 -16.87 -6.78
CA LYS A 18 5.98 -17.38 -5.62
C LYS A 18 7.14 -16.44 -5.29
N SER A 19 7.91 -16.05 -6.29
CA SER A 19 9.00 -15.09 -6.14
C SER A 19 8.52 -13.74 -5.60
N PHE A 20 7.41 -13.20 -6.12
CA PHE A 20 6.86 -11.94 -5.61
C PHE A 20 6.42 -12.03 -4.15
N VAL A 21 5.78 -13.14 -3.74
CA VAL A 21 5.39 -13.36 -2.34
C VAL A 21 6.61 -13.44 -1.44
N GLU A 22 7.64 -14.17 -1.86
CA GLU A 22 8.87 -14.33 -1.10
C GLU A 22 9.58 -12.99 -0.88
N THR A 23 9.79 -12.21 -1.95
CA THR A 23 10.37 -10.86 -1.85
C THR A 23 9.52 -9.92 -0.99
N TYR A 24 8.19 -9.97 -1.10
CA TYR A 24 7.30 -9.16 -0.25
C TYR A 24 7.43 -9.54 1.23
N PHE A 25 7.61 -10.83 1.56
CA PHE A 25 7.83 -11.26 2.94
C PHE A 25 9.19 -10.81 3.47
N GLU A 26 10.26 -10.97 2.69
CA GLU A 26 11.60 -10.49 3.07
C GLU A 26 11.58 -8.99 3.37
N GLU A 27 11.03 -8.16 2.47
CA GLU A 27 10.90 -6.71 2.66
C GLU A 27 10.11 -6.35 3.95
N ARG A 28 9.06 -7.13 4.25
CA ARG A 28 8.18 -6.87 5.40
C ARG A 28 8.78 -7.36 6.71
N GLU A 29 9.48 -8.48 6.68
CA GLU A 29 10.19 -9.04 7.83
C GLU A 29 11.33 -8.12 8.24
N GLU A 30 12.10 -7.58 7.29
CA GLU A 30 13.10 -6.54 7.57
C GLU A 30 12.48 -5.30 8.23
N LEU A 31 11.31 -4.83 7.75
CA LEU A 31 10.56 -3.72 8.35
C LEU A 31 10.05 -4.05 9.77
N GLU A 32 9.53 -5.25 9.97
CA GLU A 32 9.06 -5.74 11.27
C GLU A 32 10.22 -5.90 12.25
N GLU A 33 11.38 -6.38 11.82
CA GLU A 33 12.59 -6.51 12.62
C GLU A 33 13.19 -5.14 12.96
N GLU A 34 13.24 -4.20 12.00
CA GLU A 34 13.70 -2.84 12.26
C GLU A 34 12.78 -2.13 13.27
N THR A 35 11.46 -2.33 13.16
CA THR A 35 10.50 -1.79 14.14
C THR A 35 10.59 -2.46 15.50
N ARG A 36 10.79 -3.79 15.56
CA ARG A 36 11.09 -4.52 16.80
C ARG A 36 12.35 -4.01 17.47
N LYS A 37 13.45 -3.89 16.73
CA LYS A 37 14.72 -3.35 17.24
C LYS A 37 14.56 -1.93 17.80
N LYS A 38 13.80 -1.07 17.11
CA LYS A 38 13.45 0.29 17.59
C LYS A 38 12.56 0.28 18.86
N LEU A 39 11.80 -0.79 19.10
CA LEU A 39 10.95 -0.97 20.28
C LEU A 39 11.69 -1.67 21.44
N GLU A 40 12.59 -2.60 21.14
CA GLU A 40 13.47 -3.30 22.09
C GLU A 40 14.58 -2.37 22.62
N GLU A 41 15.12 -1.47 21.78
CA GLU A 41 15.95 -0.36 22.26
C GLU A 41 15.21 0.53 23.28
N LYS A 42 13.87 0.47 23.36
CA LYS A 42 13.04 1.17 24.35
C LYS A 42 12.56 0.30 25.51
N ILE A 43 12.69 -1.03 25.43
CA ILE A 43 12.19 -1.98 26.44
C ILE A 43 13.27 -3.02 26.69
N GLU A 44 13.93 -2.93 27.84
CA GLU A 44 15.04 -3.81 28.21
C GLU A 44 14.53 -5.22 28.56
N GLY A 45 14.77 -6.18 27.64
CA GLY A 45 14.93 -7.61 27.91
C GLY A 45 13.66 -8.48 27.88
N THR A 46 13.64 -9.47 26.99
CA THR A 46 13.67 -10.92 27.29
C THR A 46 13.60 -11.71 25.98
N GLU A 47 14.67 -12.45 25.66
CA GLU A 47 14.67 -13.49 24.63
C GLU A 47 14.53 -14.86 25.29
N GLY A 48 13.73 -15.74 24.69
CA GLY A 48 13.82 -17.18 24.96
C GLY A 48 12.53 -17.96 24.71
N GLU A 49 12.61 -18.87 23.73
CA GLU A 49 11.66 -19.94 23.35
C GLU A 49 10.44 -19.55 22.49
N GLU A 50 10.65 -19.09 21.24
CA GLU A 50 9.55 -18.83 20.28
C GLU A 50 9.70 -19.47 18.88
N ASP A 51 10.77 -20.20 18.56
CA ASP A 51 11.13 -20.48 17.14
C ASP A 51 10.18 -21.43 16.36
N LYS A 52 9.54 -22.41 17.02
CA LYS A 52 8.69 -23.40 16.30
C LYS A 52 7.23 -22.98 16.13
N GLU A 53 6.73 -22.13 17.03
CA GLU A 53 5.37 -21.62 16.96
C GLU A 53 5.31 -20.41 16.02
N THR A 54 6.37 -19.61 15.97
CA THR A 54 6.56 -18.52 15.00
C THR A 54 6.66 -19.03 13.56
N GLU A 55 7.45 -20.06 13.30
CA GLU A 55 7.59 -20.67 11.96
C GLU A 55 6.24 -21.16 11.40
N LYS A 56 5.40 -21.78 12.24
CA LYS A 56 4.04 -22.20 11.83
C LYS A 56 3.12 -21.02 11.56
N ILE A 57 3.21 -19.96 12.37
CA ILE A 57 2.43 -18.73 12.17
C ILE A 57 2.84 -18.07 10.86
N GLU A 58 4.13 -18.04 10.54
CA GLU A 58 4.65 -17.52 9.27
C GLU A 58 4.19 -18.34 8.08
N GLU A 59 4.21 -19.67 8.16
CA GLU A 59 3.70 -20.55 7.12
C GLU A 59 2.20 -20.29 6.85
N ILE A 60 1.41 -20.11 7.91
CA ILE A 60 -0.02 -19.75 7.79
C ILE A 60 -0.18 -18.37 7.13
N LYS A 61 0.64 -17.38 7.52
CA LYS A 61 0.63 -16.04 6.90
C LYS A 61 0.97 -16.13 5.41
N ARG A 62 2.02 -16.87 5.03
CA ARG A 62 2.44 -17.08 3.64
C ARG A 62 1.33 -17.68 2.78
N LYS A 63 0.70 -18.77 3.24
CA LYS A 63 -0.40 -19.43 2.52
C LYS A 63 -1.60 -18.51 2.30
N LYS A 64 -1.97 -17.72 3.31
CA LYS A 64 -3.07 -16.75 3.20
C LYS A 64 -2.75 -15.62 2.21
N LEU A 65 -1.53 -15.10 2.26
CA LEU A 65 -1.07 -14.07 1.32
C LEU A 65 -1.08 -14.58 -0.11
N LEU A 66 -0.57 -15.80 -0.33
CA LEU A 66 -0.56 -16.44 -1.64
C LEU A 66 -1.96 -16.54 -2.22
N LYS A 67 -2.96 -16.93 -1.41
CA LYS A 67 -4.37 -16.91 -1.81
C LYS A 67 -4.85 -15.51 -2.18
N ALA A 68 -4.57 -14.50 -1.34
CA ALA A 68 -4.97 -13.12 -1.60
C ALA A 68 -4.32 -12.54 -2.87
N LEU A 69 -3.08 -12.94 -3.18
CA LEU A 69 -2.40 -12.56 -4.41
C LEU A 69 -3.03 -13.24 -5.62
N THR A 70 -3.35 -14.53 -5.54
CA THR A 70 -4.09 -15.23 -6.61
C THR A 70 -5.41 -14.54 -6.89
N GLU A 71 -6.19 -14.19 -5.85
CA GLU A 71 -7.42 -13.39 -6.00
C GLU A 71 -7.17 -12.03 -6.69
N CYS A 72 -6.05 -11.36 -6.37
CA CYS A 72 -5.68 -10.10 -7.00
C CYS A 72 -5.32 -10.28 -8.48
N VAL A 73 -4.58 -11.34 -8.82
CA VAL A 73 -4.18 -11.65 -10.19
C VAL A 73 -5.41 -12.00 -11.02
N ASP A 74 -6.30 -12.83 -10.49
CA ASP A 74 -7.57 -13.18 -11.13
C ASP A 74 -8.41 -11.93 -11.41
N LEU A 75 -8.49 -11.00 -10.44
CA LEU A 75 -9.17 -9.73 -10.62
C LEU A 75 -8.49 -8.85 -11.67
N VAL A 76 -7.16 -8.77 -11.67
CA VAL A 76 -6.41 -8.02 -12.70
C VAL A 76 -6.65 -8.63 -14.09
N GLU A 77 -6.66 -9.95 -14.22
CA GLU A 77 -6.96 -10.63 -15.47
C GLU A 77 -8.40 -10.42 -15.94
N GLU A 78 -9.37 -10.48 -15.01
CA GLU A 78 -10.77 -10.21 -15.29
C GLU A 78 -10.95 -8.77 -15.78
N VAL A 79 -10.40 -7.80 -15.05
CA VAL A 79 -10.43 -6.39 -15.45
C VAL A 79 -9.69 -6.21 -16.78
N LYS A 80 -8.54 -6.86 -17.00
CA LYS A 80 -7.85 -6.83 -18.30
C LYS A 80 -8.76 -7.27 -19.44
N LYS A 81 -9.60 -8.28 -19.31
CA LYS A 81 -10.52 -8.70 -20.40
C LYS A 81 -11.46 -7.57 -20.85
N TYR A 82 -11.95 -6.76 -19.91
CA TYR A 82 -12.83 -5.64 -20.22
C TYR A 82 -12.07 -4.39 -20.66
N TYR A 83 -10.86 -4.19 -20.14
CA TYR A 83 -10.13 -2.93 -20.26
C TYR A 83 -8.84 -2.98 -21.11
N GLN A 84 -8.46 -4.14 -21.68
CA GLN A 84 -7.19 -4.37 -22.41
C GLN A 84 -6.91 -3.35 -23.52
N ASN A 85 -7.97 -2.90 -24.19
CA ASN A 85 -7.89 -1.97 -25.33
C ASN A 85 -8.52 -0.61 -25.00
N THR A 86 -8.55 -0.24 -23.71
CA THR A 86 -9.14 1.03 -23.27
C THR A 86 -8.11 2.13 -23.44
N SER A 87 -8.26 2.88 -24.53
CA SER A 87 -7.59 4.16 -24.68
C SER A 87 -8.16 5.17 -23.66
N TRP A 88 -7.34 6.17 -23.28
CA TRP A 88 -7.70 7.19 -22.29
C TRP A 88 -8.95 8.00 -22.64
N ASP A 89 -9.39 7.94 -23.90
CA ASP A 89 -10.57 8.59 -24.47
C ASP A 89 -11.87 7.77 -24.34
N LYS A 90 -11.79 6.51 -23.90
CA LYS A 90 -12.97 5.66 -23.71
C LYS A 90 -13.69 6.08 -22.41
N LEU A 91 -14.97 6.45 -22.54
CA LEU A 91 -15.83 6.78 -21.39
C LEU A 91 -16.14 5.49 -20.61
N LEU A 92 -15.73 5.46 -19.34
CA LEU A 92 -16.00 4.35 -18.44
C LEU A 92 -16.95 4.80 -17.33
N CYS A 93 -17.87 3.91 -16.94
CA CYS A 93 -18.71 4.12 -15.77
C CYS A 93 -17.96 3.61 -14.54
N GLU A 94 -17.81 4.46 -13.51
CA GLU A 94 -17.20 4.11 -12.22
C GLU A 94 -17.89 2.92 -11.52
N GLY A 95 -19.14 2.60 -11.87
CA GLY A 95 -19.93 1.53 -11.25
C GLY A 95 -19.40 0.11 -11.45
N GLU A 96 -18.54 -0.13 -12.44
CA GLU A 96 -18.05 -1.48 -12.78
C GLU A 96 -16.69 -1.84 -12.14
N LEU A 97 -16.06 -0.91 -11.41
CA LEU A 97 -14.75 -1.12 -10.79
C LEU A 97 -14.89 -1.67 -9.36
N SER A 98 -14.02 -2.60 -8.96
CA SER A 98 -13.91 -3.02 -7.56
C SER A 98 -13.51 -1.85 -6.67
N GLU A 99 -14.04 -1.82 -5.45
CA GLU A 99 -13.80 -0.73 -4.48
C GLU A 99 -12.31 -0.59 -4.12
N GLU A 100 -11.59 -1.70 -4.10
CA GLU A 100 -10.15 -1.74 -3.87
C GLU A 100 -9.37 -1.07 -5.01
N LEU A 101 -9.71 -1.34 -6.27
CA LEU A 101 -9.09 -0.68 -7.43
C LEU A 101 -9.41 0.82 -7.44
N LYS A 102 -10.65 1.21 -7.13
CA LYS A 102 -11.03 2.62 -6.97
C LYS A 102 -10.22 3.29 -5.86
N SER A 103 -10.06 2.62 -4.73
CA SER A 103 -9.32 3.15 -3.58
C SER A 103 -7.85 3.36 -3.93
N PHE A 104 -7.22 2.38 -4.59
CA PHE A 104 -5.85 2.49 -5.08
C PHE A 104 -5.68 3.65 -6.05
N ILE A 105 -6.50 3.70 -7.12
CA ILE A 105 -6.43 4.76 -8.13
C ILE A 105 -6.58 6.14 -7.48
N ASN A 106 -7.57 6.28 -6.61
CA ASN A 106 -7.80 7.53 -5.88
C ASN A 106 -6.62 7.90 -4.98
N THR A 107 -5.91 6.95 -4.40
CA THR A 107 -4.79 7.25 -3.49
C THR A 107 -3.52 7.54 -4.30
N TYR A 108 -3.14 6.63 -5.18
CA TYR A 108 -1.91 6.66 -5.96
C TYR A 108 -1.87 7.88 -6.90
N PHE A 109 -2.87 8.05 -7.78
CA PHE A 109 -2.84 9.14 -8.75
C PHE A 109 -3.15 10.51 -8.14
N LYS A 110 -3.98 10.60 -7.08
CA LYS A 110 -4.14 11.89 -6.37
C LYS A 110 -2.85 12.32 -5.68
N ALA A 111 -2.09 11.40 -5.09
CA ALA A 111 -0.79 11.71 -4.51
C ALA A 111 0.18 12.22 -5.59
N LYS A 112 0.23 11.54 -6.73
CA LYS A 112 1.09 11.90 -7.88
C LYS A 112 0.74 13.24 -8.51
N ILE A 113 -0.56 13.53 -8.65
CA ILE A 113 -1.05 14.84 -9.11
C ILE A 113 -0.68 15.96 -8.12
N LYS A 114 -0.65 15.66 -6.80
CA LYS A 114 -0.25 16.61 -5.76
C LYS A 114 1.26 16.83 -5.69
N SER A 115 2.09 15.80 -5.88
CA SER A 115 3.54 15.91 -5.83
C SER A 115 4.15 16.57 -7.09
N GLY A 116 3.43 16.58 -8.20
CA GLY A 116 3.92 17.18 -9.45
C GLY A 116 5.04 16.39 -10.13
N GLU A 117 5.25 15.14 -9.70
CA GLU A 117 6.17 14.18 -10.29
C GLU A 117 5.48 13.43 -11.44
N SER A 118 5.75 13.88 -12.67
CA SER A 118 5.75 12.94 -13.80
C SER A 118 6.97 12.04 -13.61
N ILE A 119 6.80 10.72 -13.62
CA ILE A 119 7.92 9.75 -13.59
C ILE A 119 8.99 10.23 -14.57
N GLU A 120 10.17 10.55 -14.05
CA GLU A 120 11.36 10.89 -14.83
C GLU A 120 11.92 9.63 -15.48
N SER A 121 12.27 9.75 -16.76
CA SER A 121 13.41 9.04 -17.33
C SER A 121 14.22 10.07 -18.13
N SER A 122 15.40 10.39 -17.58
CA SER A 122 16.62 10.94 -18.20
C SER A 122 16.53 12.10 -19.21
N ASP A 123 17.19 13.19 -18.82
CA ASP A 123 17.97 14.16 -19.59
C ASP A 123 17.40 14.74 -20.90
N VAL A 124 17.09 16.04 -20.87
CA VAL A 124 17.87 17.11 -21.52
C VAL A 124 17.21 18.45 -21.15
N GLU A 125 18.09 19.41 -20.94
CA GLU A 125 17.93 20.79 -20.52
C GLU A 125 16.73 21.61 -21.05
N GLU A 126 16.45 22.61 -20.21
CA GLU A 126 15.90 23.93 -20.52
C GLU A 126 14.39 24.17 -20.44
N THR A 127 14.08 24.88 -19.35
CA THR A 127 13.27 26.12 -19.24
C THR A 127 11.89 26.04 -18.61
N GLU A 128 11.80 26.88 -17.58
CA GLU A 128 10.61 27.52 -17.04
C GLU A 128 9.57 26.62 -16.35
N LYS A 129 9.69 26.59 -15.01
CA LYS A 129 8.67 26.99 -14.01
C LYS A 129 7.25 27.33 -14.53
N ILE A 130 6.63 26.44 -15.28
CA ILE A 130 5.19 26.40 -15.58
C ILE A 130 4.70 24.96 -15.37
N LYS A 131 5.02 24.39 -14.19
CA LYS A 131 4.43 23.13 -13.71
C LYS A 131 3.05 23.35 -13.04
N SER A 132 2.36 24.46 -13.36
CA SER A 132 0.99 24.73 -12.89
C SER A 132 -0.01 24.81 -14.06
N LYS A 133 -0.88 23.79 -14.14
CA LYS A 133 -2.18 23.79 -14.86
C LYS A 133 -2.16 24.18 -16.35
N LYS A 134 -1.51 23.39 -17.22
CA LYS A 134 -2.14 23.20 -18.55
C LYS A 134 -3.47 22.48 -18.32
N SER A 135 -4.57 23.09 -18.76
CA SER A 135 -5.90 22.48 -18.65
C SER A 135 -5.90 21.16 -19.42
N LEU A 136 -6.63 20.15 -18.92
CA LEU A 136 -6.72 18.84 -19.58
C LEU A 136 -7.13 19.00 -21.06
N LYS A 137 -8.04 19.94 -21.33
CA LYS A 137 -8.45 20.33 -22.68
C LYS A 137 -7.28 20.81 -23.55
N ALA A 138 -6.42 21.68 -23.03
CA ALA A 138 -5.26 22.18 -23.77
C ALA A 138 -4.21 21.10 -24.05
N LEU A 139 -4.10 20.07 -23.18
CA LEU A 139 -3.23 18.92 -23.44
C LEU A 139 -3.80 18.05 -24.56
N ILE A 140 -5.11 17.81 -24.56
CA ILE A 140 -5.80 17.04 -25.60
C ILE A 140 -5.69 17.74 -26.96
N GLU A 141 -5.92 19.05 -27.01
CA GLU A 141 -5.79 19.84 -28.25
C GLU A 141 -4.37 19.75 -28.82
N LYS A 142 -3.35 19.93 -27.97
CA LYS A 142 -1.94 19.80 -28.38
C LYS A 142 -1.59 18.40 -28.87
N LEU A 143 -2.10 17.36 -28.21
CA LEU A 143 -1.90 15.98 -28.63
C LEU A 143 -2.50 15.75 -30.02
N GLN A 144 -3.72 16.23 -30.26
CA GLN A 144 -4.38 16.12 -31.57
C GLN A 144 -3.59 16.85 -32.68
N GLU A 145 -3.10 18.06 -32.40
CA GLU A 145 -2.23 18.81 -33.33
C GLU A 145 -0.95 18.03 -33.67
N MET A 146 -0.27 17.47 -32.67
CA MET A 146 0.94 16.68 -32.88
C MET A 146 0.66 15.39 -33.66
N GLN A 147 -0.46 14.72 -33.41
CA GLN A 147 -0.88 13.54 -34.17
C GLN A 147 -1.16 13.86 -35.64
N VAL A 148 -1.75 15.02 -35.94
CA VAL A 148 -1.94 15.49 -37.32
C VAL A 148 -0.59 15.72 -37.99
N LEU A 149 0.32 16.45 -37.34
CA LEU A 149 1.67 16.71 -37.85
C LEU A 149 2.45 15.41 -38.11
N LEU A 150 2.38 14.44 -37.20
CA LEU A 150 3.01 13.14 -37.34
C LEU A 150 2.50 12.39 -38.59
N ARG A 151 1.19 12.38 -38.83
CA ARG A 151 0.58 11.76 -40.02
C ARG A 151 1.04 12.42 -41.31
N GLU A 152 1.10 13.75 -41.34
CA GLU A 152 1.59 14.50 -42.50
C GLU A 152 3.05 14.18 -42.83
N LYS A 153 3.91 14.09 -41.80
CA LYS A 153 5.33 13.74 -41.94
C LYS A 153 5.51 12.30 -42.45
N HIS A 154 4.77 11.34 -41.92
CA HIS A 154 4.76 9.96 -42.44
C HIS A 154 4.28 9.88 -43.90
N LYS A 155 3.27 10.67 -44.28
CA LYS A 155 2.79 10.70 -45.67
C LYS A 155 3.86 11.23 -46.62
N LYS A 156 4.55 12.32 -46.25
CA LYS A 156 5.67 12.89 -47.03
C LYS A 156 6.82 11.89 -47.21
N LEU A 157 7.10 11.09 -46.18
CA LEU A 157 8.09 10.02 -46.24
C LEU A 157 7.65 8.89 -47.19
N LYS A 158 6.37 8.50 -47.14
CA LYS A 158 5.80 7.41 -47.94
C LYS A 158 5.67 7.77 -49.42
N ASP A 159 5.37 9.03 -49.72
CA ASP A 159 5.22 9.51 -51.10
C ASP A 159 6.59 9.71 -51.82
N ASN A 160 7.72 9.38 -51.18
CA ASN A 160 9.10 9.51 -51.70
C ASN A 160 9.42 10.92 -52.29
N ILE A 161 8.80 11.97 -51.73
CA ILE A 161 8.94 13.34 -52.22
C ILE A 161 10.32 13.95 -51.85
N LEU A 162 11.10 13.26 -51.02
CA LEU A 162 12.28 13.79 -50.33
C LEU A 162 13.58 13.16 -50.81
N ASN A 163 14.67 13.93 -50.78
CA ASN A 163 16.04 13.47 -51.03
C ASN A 163 16.58 12.70 -49.82
N ASP A 164 17.57 11.82 -50.02
CA ASP A 164 18.14 10.94 -48.97
C ASP A 164 18.51 11.65 -47.66
N GLU A 165 19.12 12.83 -47.72
CA GLU A 165 19.48 13.63 -46.52
C GLU A 165 18.24 14.15 -45.78
N LYS A 166 17.21 14.57 -46.51
CA LYS A 166 15.94 15.05 -45.92
C LYS A 166 15.07 13.91 -45.37
N ILE A 167 15.25 12.69 -45.86
CA ILE A 167 14.56 11.49 -45.34
C ILE A 167 15.03 11.22 -43.91
N GLU A 168 16.34 11.24 -43.66
CA GLU A 168 16.91 11.02 -42.32
C GLU A 168 16.55 12.14 -41.35
N GLU A 169 16.56 13.40 -41.78
CA GLU A 169 16.07 14.52 -40.96
C GLU A 169 14.59 14.33 -40.59
N THR A 170 13.75 13.96 -41.55
CA THR A 170 12.32 13.73 -41.33
C THR A 170 12.07 12.55 -40.38
N ARG A 171 12.89 11.50 -40.43
CA ARG A 171 12.83 10.37 -39.48
C ARG A 171 13.13 10.81 -38.05
N LYS A 172 14.21 11.57 -37.84
CA LYS A 172 14.54 12.12 -36.52
C LYS A 172 13.43 13.02 -35.96
N GLU A 173 12.81 13.83 -36.82
CA GLU A 173 11.66 14.65 -36.42
C GLU A 173 10.43 13.79 -36.06
N ILE A 174 10.17 12.71 -36.78
CA ILE A 174 9.11 11.73 -36.48
C ILE A 174 9.36 11.08 -35.12
N ASP A 175 10.59 10.64 -34.84
CA ASP A 175 10.94 10.02 -33.56
C ASP A 175 10.80 11.01 -32.39
N ALA A 176 11.27 12.25 -32.58
CA ALA A 176 11.13 13.31 -31.58
C ALA A 176 9.65 13.69 -31.34
N LEU A 177 8.82 13.72 -32.39
CA LEU A 177 7.38 13.96 -32.27
C LEU A 177 6.68 12.79 -31.57
N THR A 178 7.06 11.56 -31.87
CA THR A 178 6.51 10.34 -31.26
C THR A 178 6.79 10.35 -29.75
N GLY A 179 8.04 10.60 -29.35
CA GLY A 179 8.38 10.70 -27.92
C GLY A 179 7.64 11.83 -27.19
N LYS A 180 7.35 12.96 -27.86
CA LYS A 180 6.51 14.03 -27.28
C LYS A 180 5.04 13.60 -27.14
N ILE A 181 4.49 12.91 -28.15
CA ILE A 181 3.12 12.38 -28.11
C ILE A 181 2.97 11.37 -26.98
N ASP A 182 3.96 10.50 -26.77
CA ASP A 182 3.93 9.51 -25.69
C ASP A 182 3.95 10.18 -24.31
N LYS A 183 4.75 11.24 -24.13
CA LYS A 183 4.75 12.05 -22.91
C LYS A 183 3.37 12.68 -22.65
N PHE A 184 2.75 13.27 -23.68
CA PHE A 184 1.41 13.85 -23.55
C PHE A 184 0.33 12.79 -23.28
N ASN A 185 0.39 11.63 -23.95
CA ASN A 185 -0.51 10.51 -23.69
C ASN A 185 -0.37 10.03 -22.24
N LYS A 186 0.85 9.87 -21.72
CA LYS A 186 1.09 9.48 -20.32
C LYS A 186 0.51 10.51 -19.34
N GLU A 187 0.69 11.80 -19.60
CA GLU A 187 0.14 12.88 -18.76
C GLU A 187 -1.40 12.93 -18.80
N ILE A 188 -2.01 12.74 -19.97
CA ILE A 188 -3.47 12.67 -20.10
C ILE A 188 -3.99 11.44 -19.36
N SER A 189 -3.35 10.29 -19.54
CA SER A 189 -3.75 9.04 -18.90
C SER A 189 -3.70 9.13 -17.38
N GLN A 190 -2.72 9.83 -16.80
CA GLN A 190 -2.66 10.05 -15.35
C GLN A 190 -3.81 10.92 -14.81
N ARG A 191 -4.48 11.69 -15.67
CA ARG A 191 -5.53 12.65 -15.29
C ARG A 191 -6.95 12.16 -15.63
N THR A 192 -7.09 11.18 -16.50
CA THR A 192 -8.39 10.59 -16.87
C THR A 192 -8.59 9.25 -16.19
N LEU A 193 -9.82 8.94 -15.79
CA LEU A 193 -10.12 7.68 -15.11
C LEU A 193 -9.76 6.46 -15.98
N GLY A 194 -10.13 6.47 -17.25
CA GLY A 194 -9.80 5.36 -18.17
C GLY A 194 -8.30 5.19 -18.41
N GLY A 195 -7.57 6.30 -18.46
CA GLY A 195 -6.11 6.25 -18.53
C GLY A 195 -5.46 5.74 -17.26
N GLN A 196 -5.98 6.10 -16.08
CA GLN A 196 -5.49 5.61 -14.79
C GLN A 196 -5.68 4.10 -14.68
N ILE A 197 -6.85 3.59 -15.08
CA ILE A 197 -7.13 2.15 -15.12
C ILE A 197 -6.18 1.46 -16.09
N TYR A 198 -6.01 2.00 -17.30
CA TYR A 198 -5.08 1.46 -18.29
C TYR A 198 -3.65 1.38 -17.74
N LEU A 199 -3.16 2.46 -17.11
CA LEU A 199 -1.84 2.50 -16.51
C LEU A 199 -1.71 1.46 -15.38
N THR A 200 -2.68 1.36 -14.48
CA THR A 200 -2.64 0.39 -13.37
C THR A 200 -2.61 -1.07 -13.82
N LEU A 201 -3.13 -1.39 -15.01
CA LEU A 201 -3.19 -2.76 -15.51
C LEU A 201 -2.03 -3.13 -16.44
N ASN A 202 -1.43 -2.15 -17.12
CA ASN A 202 -0.46 -2.40 -18.20
C ASN A 202 0.94 -1.84 -17.90
N ASP A 203 1.06 -0.86 -17.01
CA ASP A 203 2.36 -0.37 -16.55
C ASP A 203 2.86 -1.29 -15.43
N GLU A 204 4.02 -1.91 -15.63
CA GLU A 204 4.59 -2.92 -14.74
C GLU A 204 4.78 -2.38 -13.32
N GLU A 205 5.41 -1.20 -13.20
CA GLU A 205 5.68 -0.53 -11.92
C GLU A 205 4.36 -0.23 -11.17
N ILE A 206 3.36 0.34 -11.85
CA ILE A 206 2.08 0.67 -11.21
C ILE A 206 1.30 -0.60 -10.86
N THR A 207 1.38 -1.64 -11.68
CA THR A 207 0.74 -2.94 -11.43
C THR A 207 1.31 -3.59 -10.17
N GLU A 208 2.63 -3.57 -9.98
CA GLU A 208 3.28 -4.07 -8.77
C GLU A 208 2.86 -3.29 -7.53
N GLN A 209 2.80 -1.96 -7.61
CA GLN A 209 2.33 -1.12 -6.51
C GLN A 209 0.86 -1.42 -6.16
N PHE A 210 0.03 -1.70 -7.16
CA PHE A 210 -1.35 -2.14 -6.93
C PHE A 210 -1.42 -3.50 -6.22
N LYS A 211 -0.61 -4.48 -6.64
CA LYS A 211 -0.51 -5.78 -5.96
C LYS A 211 -0.09 -5.60 -4.50
N LYS A 212 0.94 -4.81 -4.21
CA LYS A 212 1.39 -4.50 -2.84
C LYS A 212 0.26 -3.86 -2.02
N PHE A 213 -0.40 -2.82 -2.55
CA PHE A 213 -1.54 -2.17 -1.89
C PHE A 213 -2.70 -3.13 -1.58
N TRP A 214 -3.02 -4.01 -2.53
CA TRP A 214 -4.06 -5.01 -2.36
C TRP A 214 -3.72 -5.99 -1.23
N LEU A 215 -2.48 -6.48 -1.24
CA LEU A 215 -1.96 -7.38 -0.21
C LEU A 215 -1.98 -6.72 1.16
N ASP A 216 -1.49 -5.50 1.29
CA ASP A 216 -1.52 -4.75 2.56
C ASP A 216 -2.95 -4.61 3.09
N GLY A 217 -3.89 -4.24 2.21
CA GLY A 217 -5.31 -4.10 2.57
C GLY A 217 -5.96 -5.41 3.03
N LYS A 218 -5.55 -6.54 2.44
CA LYS A 218 -6.01 -7.89 2.86
C LYS A 218 -5.31 -8.35 4.14
N MET A 219 -4.00 -8.13 4.26
CA MET A 219 -3.21 -8.46 5.45
C MET A 219 -3.71 -7.72 6.68
N ILE A 220 -4.02 -6.42 6.59
CA ILE A 220 -4.55 -5.66 7.73
C ILE A 220 -5.85 -6.27 8.24
N LYS A 221 -6.73 -6.75 7.35
CA LYS A 221 -7.98 -7.40 7.73
C LYS A 221 -7.77 -8.79 8.35
N GLU A 222 -6.68 -9.46 8.01
CA GLU A 222 -6.45 -10.87 8.33
C GLU A 222 -5.47 -11.08 9.49
N ILE A 223 -4.55 -10.14 9.74
CA ILE A 223 -3.68 -10.04 10.91
C ILE A 223 -4.34 -9.14 11.98
N ASP A 224 -5.67 -9.07 12.02
CA ASP A 224 -6.38 -8.30 13.04
C ASP A 224 -6.04 -8.87 14.43
N TYR A 225 -5.16 -8.17 15.16
CA TYR A 225 -4.69 -8.60 16.47
C TYR A 225 -5.51 -7.89 17.56
N PRO A 226 -5.97 -8.63 18.59
CA PRO A 226 -6.77 -8.04 19.65
C PRO A 226 -5.91 -7.08 20.47
N ILE A 227 -6.16 -5.77 20.34
CA ILE A 227 -5.50 -4.73 21.13
C ILE A 227 -6.20 -4.60 22.49
N PHE A 228 -5.44 -4.75 23.58
CA PHE A 228 -5.88 -4.32 24.91
C PHE A 228 -5.35 -2.92 25.19
N PHE A 229 -6.25 -1.94 25.24
CA PHE A 229 -5.91 -0.59 25.62
C PHE A 229 -6.62 -0.22 26.93
N ALA A 230 -5.84 0.19 27.92
CA ALA A 230 -6.36 0.62 29.22
C ALA A 230 -5.59 1.83 29.73
N VAL A 231 -6.31 2.73 30.39
CA VAL A 231 -5.76 3.92 31.06
C VAL A 231 -6.30 3.97 32.48
N ASN A 232 -5.49 4.48 33.40
CA ASN A 232 -5.94 4.74 34.77
C ASN A 232 -7.03 5.82 34.76
N GLN A 233 -8.19 5.51 35.34
CA GLN A 233 -9.18 6.50 35.74
C GLN A 233 -8.70 7.25 36.99
N LYS A 234 -7.97 6.54 37.86
CA LYS A 234 -7.35 7.12 39.06
C LYS A 234 -5.88 7.45 38.82
N SER A 235 -5.58 8.74 38.64
CA SER A 235 -4.20 9.22 38.60
C SER A 235 -3.42 8.79 39.85
N LEU A 236 -2.21 8.24 39.70
CA LEU A 236 -1.41 7.85 40.86
C LEU A 236 -0.97 9.05 41.72
N LYS A 237 -0.83 10.22 41.10
CA LYS A 237 -0.36 11.45 41.72
C LYS A 237 -1.42 12.55 41.69
N ASN A 238 -1.33 13.46 42.65
CA ASN A 238 -2.12 14.69 42.69
C ASN A 238 -1.46 15.80 41.84
N ASN A 239 -2.09 16.97 41.76
CA ASN A 239 -1.59 18.13 41.00
C ASN A 239 -0.27 18.73 41.55
N LYS A 240 0.21 18.25 42.70
CA LYS A 240 1.50 18.63 43.29
C LYS A 240 2.59 17.60 43.00
N GLY A 241 2.27 16.50 42.31
CA GLY A 241 3.20 15.41 42.00
C GLY A 241 3.36 14.38 43.13
N GLU A 242 2.56 14.45 44.19
CA GLU A 242 2.60 13.54 45.33
C GLU A 242 1.65 12.36 45.13
N TYR A 243 2.02 11.17 45.63
CA TYR A 243 1.16 9.99 45.53
C TYR A 243 -0.14 10.14 46.32
N ARG A 244 -1.23 9.64 45.74
CA ARG A 244 -2.52 9.53 46.43
C ARG A 244 -2.58 8.20 47.19
N TYR A 245 -2.89 8.25 48.47
CA TYR A 245 -2.98 7.07 49.33
C TYR A 245 -4.41 6.84 49.79
N LYS A 246 -4.81 5.57 49.94
CA LYS A 246 -6.10 5.20 50.52
C LYS A 246 -6.12 5.63 51.99
N ARG A 247 -7.20 6.31 52.40
CA ARG A 247 -7.39 6.78 53.78
C ARG A 247 -8.47 5.97 54.46
N GLY A 248 -8.24 5.61 55.72
CA GLY A 248 -9.23 4.97 56.56
C GLY A 248 -10.26 5.97 57.11
N VAL A 249 -11.27 5.45 57.80
CA VAL A 249 -12.39 6.25 58.36
C VAL A 249 -11.91 7.35 59.34
N LYS A 250 -10.76 7.14 59.98
CA LYS A 250 -10.13 8.10 60.91
C LYS A 250 -9.16 9.09 60.24
N GLY A 251 -9.10 9.12 58.90
CA GLY A 251 -8.27 10.05 58.13
C GLY A 251 -6.79 9.67 57.99
N GLY A 252 -6.31 8.64 58.70
CA GLY A 252 -4.96 8.08 58.55
C GLY A 252 -4.81 7.21 57.29
N PHE A 253 -3.57 7.02 56.83
CA PHE A 253 -3.26 6.14 55.69
C PHE A 253 -3.53 4.67 56.03
N LEU A 254 -4.12 3.94 55.08
CA LEU A 254 -4.20 2.49 55.17
C LEU A 254 -2.84 1.89 54.84
N LEU A 255 -2.40 0.94 55.66
CA LEU A 255 -1.14 0.23 55.49
C LEU A 255 -1.37 -1.18 54.94
N ASP A 256 -0.45 -1.66 54.13
CA ASP A 256 -0.40 -3.04 53.65
C ASP A 256 0.10 -3.99 54.76
N LYS A 257 0.15 -5.30 54.44
CA LYS A 257 0.65 -6.35 55.34
C LYS A 257 2.11 -6.18 55.78
N TYR A 258 2.86 -5.25 55.18
CA TYR A 258 4.24 -4.93 55.49
C TYR A 258 4.40 -3.55 56.14
N GLY A 259 3.29 -2.89 56.50
CA GLY A 259 3.30 -1.56 57.14
C GLY A 259 3.55 -0.40 56.18
N ARG A 260 3.36 -0.56 54.86
CA ARG A 260 3.54 0.49 53.85
C ARG A 260 2.21 1.09 53.42
N SER A 261 2.14 2.39 53.20
CA SER A 261 0.91 3.08 52.78
C SER A 261 0.41 2.59 51.42
N ILE A 262 -0.88 2.23 51.36
CA ILE A 262 -1.53 1.74 50.15
C ILE A 262 -1.87 2.91 49.22
N ILE A 263 -1.38 2.87 47.98
CA ILE A 263 -1.69 3.86 46.95
C ILE A 263 -3.14 3.69 46.49
N ASP A 264 -3.84 4.80 46.27
CA ASP A 264 -5.19 4.80 45.69
C ASP A 264 -5.12 4.82 44.16
N HIS A 265 -4.97 3.62 43.60
CA HIS A 265 -4.97 3.34 42.16
C HIS A 265 -6.06 2.34 41.79
N ASP A 266 -6.23 2.15 40.48
CA ASP A 266 -7.17 1.24 39.81
C ASP A 266 -6.45 0.21 38.90
N LEU A 267 -5.16 -0.02 39.14
CA LEU A 267 -4.35 -0.96 38.36
C LEU A 267 -4.82 -2.42 38.50
N ASP A 268 -5.41 -2.79 39.64
CA ASP A 268 -5.91 -4.14 39.88
C ASP A 268 -7.09 -4.44 38.95
N GLU A 269 -7.99 -3.47 38.77
CA GLU A 269 -9.13 -3.56 37.86
C GLU A 269 -8.69 -3.67 36.39
N ILE A 270 -7.64 -2.94 36.00
CA ILE A 270 -7.02 -3.05 34.68
C ILE A 270 -6.40 -4.44 34.48
N ALA A 271 -5.68 -4.94 35.48
CA ALA A 271 -5.07 -6.27 35.44
C ALA A 271 -6.15 -7.38 35.32
N GLU A 272 -7.24 -7.29 36.07
CA GLU A 272 -8.37 -8.23 35.94
C GLU A 272 -9.02 -8.18 34.55
N ALA A 273 -9.18 -6.99 33.98
CA ALA A 273 -9.71 -6.83 32.62
C ALA A 273 -8.78 -7.43 31.56
N PHE A 274 -7.46 -7.26 31.71
CA PHE A 274 -6.47 -7.89 30.84
C PHE A 274 -6.53 -9.41 30.94
N VAL A 275 -6.62 -9.96 32.16
CA VAL A 275 -6.78 -11.41 32.39
C VAL A 275 -8.04 -11.96 31.70
N LYS A 276 -9.16 -11.23 31.77
CA LYS A 276 -10.40 -11.63 31.06
C LYS A 276 -10.20 -11.66 29.55
N LEU A 277 -9.50 -10.68 28.98
CA LEU A 277 -9.15 -10.69 27.56
C LEU A 277 -8.24 -11.88 27.23
N ALA A 278 -7.15 -12.06 27.98
CA ALA A 278 -6.17 -13.12 27.72
C ALA A 278 -6.81 -14.52 27.73
N LYS A 279 -7.74 -14.76 28.66
CA LYS A 279 -8.55 -15.99 28.68
C LYS A 279 -9.49 -16.11 27.47
N LYS A 280 -10.16 -15.02 27.10
CA LYS A 280 -11.06 -14.98 25.93
C LYS A 280 -10.31 -15.24 24.61
N GLN A 281 -9.09 -14.72 24.49
CA GLN A 281 -8.22 -14.86 23.32
C GLN A 281 -7.33 -16.11 23.39
N ASN A 282 -7.42 -16.88 24.47
CA ASN A 282 -6.68 -18.12 24.69
C ASN A 282 -5.14 -17.96 24.60
N PHE A 283 -4.60 -16.89 25.17
CA PHE A 283 -3.16 -16.64 25.14
C PHE A 283 -2.35 -17.70 25.90
N ASN A 284 -1.24 -18.15 25.30
CA ASN A 284 -0.45 -19.27 25.77
C ASN A 284 0.14 -19.06 27.18
N PHE A 285 0.54 -17.83 27.51
CA PHE A 285 1.08 -17.45 28.82
C PHE A 285 0.03 -17.35 29.94
N TRP A 286 -1.26 -17.52 29.63
CA TRP A 286 -2.36 -17.49 30.59
C TRP A 286 -3.19 -18.78 30.61
N ARG A 287 -2.64 -19.87 30.06
CA ARG A 287 -3.22 -21.21 30.16
C ARG A 287 -3.32 -21.60 31.65
N THR A 288 -4.54 -21.71 32.14
CA THR A 288 -4.85 -22.27 33.46
C THR A 288 -5.21 -23.73 33.31
#